data_AF-A0A6I5PNT6-F1
#
_entry.id   AF-A0A6I5PNT6-F1
#
_cell.length_a   1.000
_cell.length_b   1.000
_cell.length_c   1.000
_cell.angle_alpha   90.00
_cell.angle_beta   90.00
_cell.angle_gamma   90.00
#
_symmetry.space_group_name_H-M   'P 1'
#
loop_
_entity.id
_entity.type
_entity.pdbx_description
1 polymer ?
#
loop_
_entity_poly.entity_id
_entity_poly.type
_entity_poly.pdbx_seq_one_letter_code
_entity_poly.pdbx_strand_id
1 'polypeptide(L)'
;MNGKEPVPCDDSEIWQAFIDDIAGRTVARDIVGNFEILTTFLGHNRGDTESPQFFETVALDPDNQNPPFYSDTWEASELMHRKVVDSLIRLNAITEEDIANGHRFVGYGVQSDRLWFVMESEETAIAALSEETPNWHREGNTIVFTPPAD
;
A
#
# COMPACT_ATOMS: atom_id res chain seq x y z
N MET A 1 -12.97 -21.37 -8.25
CA MET A 1 -13.86 -20.38 -7.61
C MET A 1 -13.70 -20.58 -6.12
N ASN A 2 -12.74 -19.91 -5.49
CA ASN A 2 -12.36 -20.21 -4.10
C ASN A 2 -12.77 -19.02 -3.20
N GLY A 3 -13.70 -19.25 -2.28
CA GLY A 3 -13.83 -18.47 -1.04
C GLY A 3 -14.44 -17.07 -1.10
N LYS A 4 -15.28 -16.74 -2.09
CA LYS A 4 -15.98 -15.43 -2.13
C LYS A 4 -17.40 -15.56 -1.60
N GLU A 5 -17.72 -14.88 -0.50
CA GLU A 5 -19.07 -14.79 0.06
C GLU A 5 -19.73 -13.46 -0.33
N PRO A 6 -20.97 -13.48 -0.87
CA PRO A 6 -21.70 -12.27 -1.17
C PRO A 6 -22.09 -11.54 0.13
N VAL A 7 -21.99 -10.22 0.11
CA VAL A 7 -22.37 -9.41 1.28
C VAL A 7 -23.90 -9.37 1.40
N PRO A 8 -24.47 -9.68 2.57
CA PRO A 8 -25.92 -9.68 2.76
C PRO A 8 -26.48 -8.25 2.75
N CYS A 9 -27.28 -7.90 1.74
CA CYS A 9 -27.81 -6.56 1.52
C CYS A 9 -29.35 -6.47 1.51
N ASP A 10 -30.05 -7.60 1.61
CA ASP A 10 -31.52 -7.66 1.53
C ASP A 10 -32.23 -7.24 2.83
N ASP A 11 -31.50 -7.17 3.94
CA ASP A 11 -31.99 -6.81 5.26
C ASP A 11 -31.16 -5.65 5.81
N SER A 12 -31.82 -4.53 6.14
CA SER A 12 -31.14 -3.32 6.61
C SER A 12 -30.47 -3.47 7.98
N GLU A 13 -31.02 -4.32 8.87
CA GLU A 13 -30.42 -4.57 10.19
C GLU A 13 -29.17 -5.43 10.06
N ILE A 14 -29.23 -6.47 9.21
CA ILE A 14 -28.06 -7.32 8.91
C ILE A 14 -26.99 -6.50 8.18
N TRP A 15 -27.39 -5.65 7.24
CA TRP A 15 -26.48 -4.75 6.56
C TRP A 15 -25.81 -3.77 7.52
N GLN A 16 -26.57 -3.11 8.40
CA GLN A 16 -26.01 -2.18 9.38
C GLN A 16 -25.06 -2.90 10.35
N ALA A 17 -25.43 -4.08 10.84
CA ALA A 17 -24.55 -4.91 11.66
C ALA A 17 -23.24 -5.29 10.95
N PHE A 18 -23.31 -5.61 9.65
CA PHE A 18 -22.13 -5.86 8.83
C PHE A 18 -21.28 -4.59 8.65
N ILE A 19 -21.89 -3.42 8.45
CA ILE A 19 -21.17 -2.14 8.36
C ILE A 19 -20.45 -1.77 9.66
N ASP A 20 -21.08 -2.06 10.81
CA ASP A 20 -20.51 -1.75 12.11
C ASP A 20 -19.37 -2.73 12.51
N ASP A 21 -19.31 -3.91 11.88
CA ASP A 21 -18.25 -4.89 12.08
C ASP A 21 -17.03 -4.62 11.19
N ILE A 22 -16.08 -3.83 11.72
CA ILE A 22 -14.82 -3.53 11.03
C ILE A 22 -14.04 -4.81 10.65
N ALA A 23 -14.03 -5.81 11.53
CA ALA A 23 -13.34 -7.07 11.27
C ALA A 23 -14.04 -7.85 10.14
N GLY A 24 -15.36 -7.91 10.17
CA GLY A 24 -16.18 -8.51 9.11
C GLY A 24 -16.07 -7.82 7.75
N ARG A 25 -15.75 -6.52 7.73
CA ARG A 25 -15.49 -5.76 6.49
C ARG A 25 -14.07 -5.89 5.94
N THR A 26 -13.15 -6.47 6.70
CA THR A 26 -11.78 -6.72 6.23
C THR A 26 -11.79 -7.94 5.30
N VAL A 27 -11.62 -7.67 4.02
CA VAL A 27 -11.74 -8.66 2.94
C VAL A 27 -10.39 -9.24 2.50
N ALA A 28 -9.28 -8.56 2.82
CA ALA A 28 -7.94 -9.13 2.71
C ALA A 28 -7.03 -8.56 3.79
N ARG A 29 -6.09 -9.38 4.27
CA ARG A 29 -5.11 -9.02 5.28
C ARG A 29 -3.82 -9.79 5.06
N ASP A 30 -2.71 -9.07 5.00
CA ASP A 30 -1.37 -9.64 4.92
C ASP A 30 -0.42 -8.91 5.88
N ILE A 31 0.61 -9.62 6.35
CA ILE A 31 1.66 -9.05 7.21
C ILE A 31 3.00 -9.29 6.53
N VAL A 32 3.75 -8.21 6.31
CA VAL A 32 5.07 -8.26 5.66
C VAL A 32 6.07 -7.46 6.48
N GLY A 33 6.92 -8.18 7.23
CA GLY A 33 7.84 -7.56 8.19
C GLY A 33 7.08 -6.82 9.29
N ASN A 34 7.33 -5.51 9.42
CA ASN A 34 6.64 -4.64 10.39
C ASN A 34 5.39 -3.97 9.82
N PHE A 35 4.99 -4.32 8.60
CA PHE A 35 3.84 -3.72 7.93
C PHE A 35 2.64 -4.66 7.92
N GLU A 36 1.47 -4.11 8.17
CA GLU A 36 0.19 -4.79 8.04
C GLU A 36 -0.59 -4.18 6.88
N ILE A 37 -0.98 -4.99 5.90
CA ILE A 37 -1.75 -4.56 4.74
C ILE A 37 -3.20 -5.01 4.96
N LEU A 38 -4.13 -4.06 4.89
CA LEU A 38 -5.56 -4.33 5.02
C LEU A 38 -6.28 -3.85 3.77
N THR A 39 -7.16 -4.68 3.23
CA THR A 39 -8.20 -4.23 2.29
C THR A 39 -9.55 -4.39 2.95
N THR A 40 -10.30 -3.28 3.00
CA THR A 40 -11.60 -3.17 3.66
C THR A 40 -12.66 -2.80 2.63
N PHE A 41 -13.79 -3.49 2.65
CA PHE A 41 -14.98 -3.04 1.94
C PHE A 41 -15.69 -1.97 2.78
N LEU A 42 -15.89 -0.78 2.22
CA LEU A 42 -16.47 0.37 2.93
C LEU A 42 -17.98 0.25 3.11
N GLY A 43 -18.64 -0.52 2.25
CA GLY A 43 -20.10 -0.69 2.24
C GLY A 43 -20.88 0.59 1.93
N HIS A 44 -20.21 1.67 1.56
CA HIS A 44 -20.84 2.86 0.99
C HIS A 44 -19.87 3.48 0.00
N ASN A 45 -20.39 4.25 -0.95
CA ASN A 45 -19.54 5.01 -1.86
C ASN A 45 -18.95 6.20 -1.10
N ARG A 46 -17.63 6.20 -0.90
CA ARG A 46 -16.89 7.32 -0.29
C ARG A 46 -16.47 8.39 -1.31
N GLY A 47 -16.52 8.06 -2.60
CA GLY A 47 -16.24 8.93 -3.73
C GLY A 47 -17.49 9.63 -4.24
N ASP A 48 -17.53 9.87 -5.55
CA ASP A 48 -18.69 10.44 -6.24
C ASP A 48 -19.28 9.45 -7.26
N THR A 49 -20.27 9.90 -8.02
CA THR A 49 -20.96 9.06 -9.02
C THR A 49 -20.07 8.69 -10.21
N GLU A 50 -19.06 9.50 -10.53
CA GLU A 50 -18.16 9.30 -11.66
C GLU A 50 -16.91 8.51 -11.25
N SER A 51 -16.49 8.62 -9.99
CA SER A 51 -15.33 7.95 -9.39
C SER A 51 -15.74 7.30 -8.05
N PRO A 52 -16.48 6.19 -8.08
CA PRO A 52 -16.91 5.51 -6.87
C PRO A 52 -15.74 4.91 -6.10
N GLN A 53 -15.88 4.86 -4.78
CA GLN A 53 -14.87 4.30 -3.87
C GLN A 53 -15.58 3.39 -2.87
N PHE A 54 -15.43 2.09 -3.06
CA PHE A 54 -16.06 1.05 -2.25
C PHE A 54 -15.07 0.21 -1.46
N PHE A 55 -13.80 0.23 -1.85
CA PHE A 55 -12.74 -0.51 -1.21
C PHE A 55 -11.63 0.44 -0.79
N GLU A 56 -11.04 0.17 0.37
CA GLU A 56 -9.91 0.89 0.93
C GLU A 56 -8.78 -0.11 1.16
N THR A 57 -7.60 0.13 0.60
CA THR A 57 -6.39 -0.65 0.84
C THR A 57 -5.35 0.22 1.53
N VAL A 58 -4.90 -0.17 2.71
CA VAL A 58 -3.94 0.58 3.51
C VAL A 58 -2.79 -0.33 3.95
N ALA A 59 -1.57 0.21 3.94
CA ALA A 59 -0.41 -0.41 4.57
C ALA A 59 -0.12 0.31 5.88
N LEU A 60 -0.46 -0.30 7.01
CA LEU A 60 -0.15 0.23 8.32
C LEU A 60 1.32 -0.02 8.62
N ASP A 61 2.07 1.06 8.82
CA ASP A 61 3.37 1.02 9.48
C ASP A 61 3.19 1.29 10.98
N PRO A 62 4.23 1.09 11.82
CA PRO A 62 4.12 1.34 13.27
C PRO A 62 3.65 2.75 13.63
N ASP A 63 3.83 3.72 12.73
CA ASP A 63 3.46 5.12 12.91
C ASP A 63 2.13 5.50 12.20
N ASN A 64 1.46 4.55 11.55
CA ASN A 64 0.22 4.69 10.75
C ASN A 64 0.19 5.84 9.73
N GLN A 65 1.27 6.07 8.99
CA GLN A 65 1.42 7.25 8.14
C GLN A 65 1.03 7.07 6.67
N ASN A 66 0.78 5.85 6.20
CA ASN A 66 0.51 5.65 4.78
C ASN A 66 -0.92 6.05 4.40
N PRO A 67 -1.10 6.89 3.38
CA PRO A 67 -2.42 7.20 2.87
C PRO A 67 -3.05 5.94 2.25
N PRO A 68 -4.36 5.73 2.45
CA PRO A 68 -5.07 4.62 1.85
C PRO A 68 -5.26 4.80 0.34
N PHE A 69 -5.29 3.68 -0.37
CA PHE A 69 -5.73 3.59 -1.76
C PHE A 69 -7.19 3.21 -1.84
N TYR A 70 -7.96 3.91 -2.67
CA TYR A 70 -9.37 3.60 -2.88
C TYR A 70 -9.59 2.93 -4.24
N SER A 71 -10.58 2.05 -4.30
CA SER A 71 -10.99 1.38 -5.54
C SER A 71 -12.50 1.22 -5.60
N ASP A 72 -13.05 1.20 -6.81
CA ASP A 72 -14.47 1.02 -7.10
C ASP A 72 -14.89 -0.46 -7.13
N THR A 73 -13.94 -1.34 -7.45
CA THR A 73 -14.17 -2.75 -7.70
C THR A 73 -13.28 -3.62 -6.82
N TRP A 74 -13.77 -4.84 -6.55
CA TRP A 74 -13.01 -5.84 -5.82
C TRP A 74 -11.71 -6.17 -6.55
N GLU A 75 -11.76 -6.39 -7.86
CA GLU A 75 -10.62 -6.77 -8.69
C GLU A 75 -9.51 -5.72 -8.65
N ALA A 76 -9.87 -4.43 -8.69
CA ALA A 76 -8.91 -3.33 -8.56
C ALA A 76 -8.28 -3.31 -7.16
N SER A 77 -9.09 -3.52 -6.11
CA SER A 77 -8.60 -3.56 -4.73
C SER A 77 -7.67 -4.76 -4.47
N GLU A 78 -7.99 -5.95 -5.01
CA GLU A 78 -7.18 -7.16 -4.91
C GLU A 78 -5.86 -7.02 -5.67
N LEU A 79 -5.87 -6.36 -6.84
CA LEU A 79 -4.65 -6.02 -7.57
C LEU A 79 -3.78 -5.04 -6.77
N MET A 80 -4.37 -4.00 -6.18
CA MET A 80 -3.64 -3.03 -5.37
C MET A 80 -3.04 -3.70 -4.13
N HIS A 81 -3.81 -4.53 -3.43
CA HIS A 81 -3.34 -5.29 -2.27
C HIS A 81 -2.08 -6.10 -2.60
N ARG A 82 -2.13 -6.89 -3.68
CA ARG A 82 -0.98 -7.69 -4.12
C ARG A 82 0.23 -6.83 -4.48
N LYS A 83 0.03 -5.71 -5.18
CA LYS A 83 1.13 -4.78 -5.50
C LYS A 83 1.80 -4.26 -4.25
N VAL A 84 1.02 -3.82 -3.26
CA VAL A 84 1.56 -3.32 -1.98
C VAL A 84 2.32 -4.43 -1.23
N VAL A 85 1.75 -5.63 -1.15
CA VAL A 85 2.42 -6.80 -0.54
C VAL A 85 3.75 -7.09 -1.24
N ASP A 86 3.76 -7.21 -2.57
CA ASP A 86 4.98 -7.49 -3.34
C ASP A 86 6.05 -6.41 -3.14
N SER A 87 5.65 -5.14 -3.11
CA SER A 87 6.54 -4.02 -2.82
C SER A 87 7.15 -4.10 -1.43
N LEU A 88 6.35 -4.44 -0.42
CA LEU A 88 6.82 -4.58 0.96
C LEU A 88 7.69 -5.82 1.15
N ILE A 89 7.45 -6.91 0.40
CA ILE A 89 8.31 -8.09 0.41
C ILE A 89 9.69 -7.70 -0.12
N ARG A 90 9.73 -6.97 -1.24
CA ARG A 90 10.98 -6.45 -1.82
C ARG A 90 11.70 -5.51 -0.86
N LEU A 91 10.97 -4.63 -0.18
CA LEU A 91 11.52 -3.72 0.83
C LEU A 91 12.11 -4.49 2.01
N ASN A 92 11.40 -5.48 2.55
CA ASN A 92 11.91 -6.30 3.66
C ASN A 92 13.05 -7.24 3.27
N ALA A 93 13.23 -7.50 1.96
CA ALA A 93 14.38 -8.24 1.45
C ALA A 93 15.64 -7.37 1.33
N ILE A 94 15.54 -6.04 1.44
CA ILE A 94 16.69 -5.14 1.56
C ILE A 94 17.34 -5.41 2.91
N THR A 95 18.61 -5.79 2.90
CA THR A 95 19.32 -6.26 4.10
C THR A 95 19.91 -5.10 4.90
N GLU A 96 20.27 -5.36 6.17
CA GLU A 96 21.08 -4.42 6.97
C GLU A 96 22.42 -4.10 6.30
N GLU A 97 22.97 -4.95 5.43
CA GLU A 97 24.20 -4.67 4.67
C GLU A 97 23.98 -3.65 3.54
N ASP A 98 22.78 -3.65 2.93
CA ASP A 98 22.34 -2.62 1.97
C ASP A 98 22.09 -1.26 2.66
N ILE A 99 21.62 -1.30 3.92
CA ILE A 99 21.37 -0.13 4.78
C ILE A 99 22.65 0.35 5.51
N ALA A 100 23.62 -0.54 5.76
CA ALA A 100 24.86 -0.28 6.51
C ALA A 100 25.82 0.71 5.83
N ASN A 101 25.51 1.14 4.60
CA ASN A 101 26.10 2.37 4.04
C ASN A 101 25.59 3.66 4.74
N GLY A 102 24.70 3.56 5.74
CA GLY A 102 24.50 4.56 6.78
C GLY A 102 23.34 5.53 6.56
N HIS A 103 22.36 5.17 5.74
CA HIS A 103 21.32 6.12 5.33
C HIS A 103 19.96 5.79 5.96
N ARG A 104 19.41 6.76 6.70
CA ARG A 104 18.15 6.62 7.44
C ARG A 104 16.96 7.07 6.59
N PHE A 105 16.01 6.15 6.41
CA PHE A 105 14.71 6.43 5.80
C PHE A 105 13.77 7.05 6.83
N VAL A 106 13.02 8.08 6.42
CA VAL A 106 11.96 8.73 7.23
C VAL A 106 10.56 8.38 6.74
N GLY A 107 10.45 7.72 5.58
CA GLY A 107 9.19 7.25 5.06
C GLY A 107 9.36 6.55 3.72
N TYR A 108 8.30 5.92 3.25
CA TYR A 108 8.20 5.42 1.89
C TYR A 108 6.77 5.61 1.38
N GLY A 109 6.59 5.54 0.08
CA GLY A 109 5.29 5.65 -0.56
C GLY A 109 5.25 4.82 -1.84
N VAL A 110 4.05 4.45 -2.26
CA VAL A 110 3.82 3.85 -3.58
C VAL A 110 3.00 4.85 -4.37
N GLN A 111 3.47 5.26 -5.54
CA GLN A 111 2.71 6.16 -6.42
C GLN A 111 2.74 5.62 -7.85
N SER A 112 1.56 5.33 -8.37
CA SER A 112 1.34 4.71 -9.69
C SER A 112 2.01 3.34 -9.81
N ASP A 113 3.20 3.29 -10.37
CA ASP A 113 4.06 2.13 -10.60
C ASP A 113 5.41 2.27 -9.90
N ARG A 114 5.64 3.31 -9.10
CA ARG A 114 6.93 3.62 -8.48
C ARG A 114 6.91 3.48 -6.98
N LEU A 115 8.03 3.07 -6.41
CA LEU A 115 8.28 3.14 -4.97
C LEU A 115 9.10 4.39 -4.67
N TRP A 116 8.72 5.10 -3.63
CA TRP A 116 9.36 6.33 -3.17
C TRP A 116 9.93 6.04 -1.79
N PHE A 117 11.20 6.36 -1.57
CA PHE A 117 11.88 6.19 -0.29
C PHE A 117 12.40 7.55 0.16
N VAL A 118 11.75 8.14 1.15
CA VAL A 118 12.08 9.47 1.64
C VAL A 118 13.21 9.35 2.66
N MET A 119 14.30 10.07 2.41
CA MET A 119 15.48 10.14 3.26
C MET A 119 15.40 11.38 4.18
N GLU A 120 16.14 11.36 5.29
CA GLU A 120 16.23 12.51 6.21
C GLU A 120 16.68 13.81 5.52
N SER A 121 17.54 13.69 4.49
CA SER A 121 18.02 14.83 3.70
C SER A 121 18.38 14.43 2.27
N GLU A 122 18.50 15.42 1.38
CA GLU A 122 19.00 15.24 0.02
C GLU A 122 20.44 14.71 0.01
N GLU A 123 21.30 15.15 0.94
CA GLU A 123 22.66 14.64 1.09
C GLU A 123 22.67 13.14 1.40
N THR A 124 21.72 12.70 2.23
CA THR A 124 21.53 11.29 2.56
C THR A 124 21.04 10.49 1.35
N ALA A 125 20.13 11.04 0.55
CA ALA A 125 19.69 10.42 -0.70
C ALA A 125 20.81 10.34 -1.75
N ILE A 126 21.65 11.38 -1.85
CA ILE A 126 22.81 11.40 -2.75
C ILE A 126 23.80 10.31 -2.36
N ALA A 127 24.10 10.17 -1.06
CA ALA A 127 25.03 9.17 -0.58
C ALA A 127 24.46 7.75 -0.69
N ALA A 128 23.15 7.57 -0.49
CA ALA A 128 22.46 6.29 -0.63
C ALA A 128 22.37 5.79 -2.08
N LEU A 129 22.25 6.70 -3.05
CA LEU A 129 22.21 6.36 -4.47
C LEU A 129 23.14 7.29 -5.24
N SER A 130 24.46 7.08 -5.16
CA SER A 130 25.45 7.99 -5.75
C SER A 130 25.29 8.18 -7.26
N GLU A 131 24.92 7.11 -7.97
CA GLU A 131 24.66 7.08 -9.40
C GLU A 131 23.27 6.49 -9.67
N GLU A 132 22.54 7.09 -10.62
CA GLU A 132 21.23 6.60 -11.03
C GLU A 132 21.37 5.35 -11.91
N THR A 133 20.43 4.42 -11.79
CA THR A 133 20.33 3.22 -12.62
C THR A 133 19.01 3.24 -13.38
N PRO A 134 18.80 2.37 -14.40
CA PRO A 134 17.55 2.38 -15.18
C PRO A 134 16.27 2.27 -14.35
N ASN A 135 16.34 1.63 -13.18
CA ASN A 135 15.20 1.40 -12.30
C ASN A 135 15.26 2.24 -11.01
N TRP A 136 16.35 2.98 -10.76
CA TRP A 136 16.53 3.74 -9.53
C TRP A 136 17.02 5.15 -9.85
N HIS A 137 16.25 6.16 -9.48
CA HIS A 137 16.62 7.56 -9.68
C HIS A 137 16.34 8.39 -8.42
N ARG A 138 16.89 9.60 -8.35
CA ARG A 138 16.69 10.50 -7.20
C ARG A 138 15.74 11.63 -7.55
N GLU A 139 14.90 12.00 -6.60
CA GLU A 139 14.04 13.17 -6.63
C GLU A 139 14.19 13.94 -5.30
N GLY A 140 15.20 14.82 -5.24
CA GLY A 140 15.57 15.54 -4.02
C GLY A 140 16.04 14.60 -2.90
N ASN A 141 15.36 14.63 -1.75
CA ASN A 141 15.61 13.69 -0.65
C ASN A 141 14.91 12.34 -0.82
N THR A 142 14.33 12.05 -1.99
CA THR A 142 13.61 10.81 -2.23
C THR A 142 14.36 9.94 -3.24
N ILE A 143 14.51 8.66 -2.94
CA ILE A 143 14.96 7.66 -3.90
C ILE A 143 13.72 7.01 -4.51
N VAL A 144 13.65 6.96 -5.83
CA VAL A 144 12.51 6.42 -6.55
C VAL A 144 12.91 5.16 -7.29
N PHE A 145 12.19 4.06 -7.05
CA PHE A 145 12.31 2.83 -7.79
C PHE A 145 11.19 2.69 -8.82
N THR A 146 11.54 2.51 -10.08
CA THR A 146 10.63 2.16 -11.16
C THR A 146 10.88 0.70 -11.54
N PRO A 147 9.94 -0.23 -11.28
CA PRO A 147 10.05 -1.61 -11.72
C PRO A 147 10.15 -1.67 -13.26
N PRO A 148 10.90 -2.64 -13.81
CA PRO A 148 10.90 -2.87 -15.25
C PRO A 148 9.48 -3.22 -15.73
N ALA A 149 9.10 -2.71 -16.90
CA ALA A 149 7.85 -3.08 -17.54
C ALA A 149 7.90 -4.56 -17.97
N ASP A 150 6.91 -5.34 -17.55
CA ASP A 150 6.69 -6.73 -18.00
C ASP A 150 6.38 -6.82 -19.50
#